data_AF-A0A7M3YZZ1-F1
#
_entry.id   AF-A0A7M3YZZ1-F1
#
_cell.length_a   1.000
_cell.length_b   1.000
_cell.length_c   1.000
_cell.angle_alpha   90.00
_cell.angle_beta   90.00
_cell.angle_gamma   90.00
#
_symmetry.space_group_name_H-M   'P 1'
#
loop_
_entity.id
_entity.type
_entity.pdbx_description
1 polymer ?
#
loop_
_entity_poly.entity_id
_entity_poly.type
_entity_poly.pdbx_seq_one_letter_code
_entity_poly.pdbx_strand_id
1 'polypeptide(L)'
;MDDFAADPSHPRYASLLMRHRLEVAAERGMLAASAMIAHGRGEAFDYLLGERSTSSALAAARQALAVLQAAERPVLSVNGNVAALACDEMLQLANVLQCPLEVNIFYRTPERMEAILSYMKERNDA
;
A
#
# COMPACT_ATOMS: atom_id res chain seq x y z
N MET A 1 -17.18 -0.97 13.23
CA MET A 1 -16.46 -2.13 12.67
C MET A 1 -16.98 -2.26 11.27
N ASP A 2 -16.14 -1.98 10.27
CA ASP A 2 -16.56 -2.16 8.87
C ASP A 2 -17.02 -3.60 8.67
N ASP A 3 -18.10 -3.75 7.91
CA ASP A 3 -18.84 -4.98 7.68
C ASP A 3 -18.05 -5.88 6.72
N PHE A 4 -16.87 -6.32 7.14
CA PHE A 4 -16.06 -7.24 6.36
C PHE A 4 -16.66 -8.64 6.46
N ALA A 5 -17.31 -9.06 5.37
CA ALA A 5 -18.16 -10.26 5.33
C ALA A 5 -17.41 -11.60 5.54
N ALA A 6 -16.08 -11.63 5.49
CA ALA A 6 -15.32 -12.88 5.64
C ALA A 6 -14.95 -13.14 7.10
N ASP A 7 -15.22 -14.36 7.57
CA ASP A 7 -14.85 -14.82 8.91
C ASP A 7 -13.31 -14.83 9.08
N PRO A 8 -12.75 -14.32 10.20
CA PRO A 8 -11.31 -14.37 10.50
C PRO A 8 -10.66 -15.76 10.42
N SER A 9 -11.43 -16.83 10.64
CA SER A 9 -10.97 -18.22 10.51
C SER A 9 -10.93 -18.73 9.06
N HIS A 10 -11.45 -17.97 8.10
CA HIS A 10 -11.49 -18.37 6.70
C HIS A 10 -10.05 -18.49 6.13
N PRO A 11 -9.72 -19.56 5.39
CA PRO A 11 -8.36 -19.79 4.89
C PRO A 11 -7.85 -18.70 3.93
N ARG A 12 -8.78 -17.93 3.33
CA ARG A 12 -8.48 -16.79 2.43
C ARG A 12 -8.70 -15.42 3.05
N TYR A 13 -8.91 -15.34 4.37
CA TYR A 13 -9.27 -14.09 5.05
C TYR A 13 -8.35 -12.93 4.69
N ALA A 14 -7.02 -13.15 4.72
CA ALA A 14 -6.04 -12.10 4.41
C ALA A 14 -6.20 -11.53 2.99
N SER A 15 -6.32 -12.38 1.96
CA SER A 15 -6.52 -11.96 0.57
C SER A 15 -7.85 -11.22 0.41
N LEU A 16 -8.93 -11.72 1.00
CA LEU A 16 -10.24 -11.07 0.97
C LEU A 16 -10.23 -9.70 1.68
N LEU A 17 -9.50 -9.58 2.79
CA LEU A 17 -9.39 -8.34 3.55
C LEU A 17 -8.66 -7.26 2.74
N MET A 18 -7.60 -7.63 2.02
CA MET A 18 -6.89 -6.69 1.15
C MET A 18 -7.77 -6.19 0.00
N ARG A 19 -8.58 -7.06 -0.60
CA ARG A 19 -9.55 -6.67 -1.63
C ARG A 19 -10.57 -5.69 -1.07
N HIS A 20 -11.13 -5.98 0.09
CA HIS A 20 -12.11 -5.10 0.74
C HIS A 20 -11.51 -3.72 1.07
N ARG A 21 -10.27 -3.65 1.56
CA ARG A 21 -9.57 -2.37 1.77
C ARG A 21 -9.45 -1.55 0.49
N LEU A 22 -9.22 -2.19 -0.66
CA LEU A 22 -9.19 -1.50 -1.95
C LEU A 22 -10.58 -1.06 -2.42
N GLU A 23 -11.63 -1.83 -2.16
CA GLU A 23 -13.01 -1.43 -2.44
C GLU A 23 -13.37 -0.16 -1.64
N VAL A 24 -13.11 -0.15 -0.34
CA VAL A 24 -13.32 1.02 0.52
C VAL A 24 -12.49 2.22 0.04
N ALA A 25 -11.23 2.00 -0.36
CA ALA A 25 -10.40 3.08 -0.90
C ALA A 25 -10.88 3.60 -2.27
N ALA A 26 -11.46 2.73 -3.11
CA ALA A 26 -12.07 3.11 -4.37
C ALA A 26 -13.31 3.97 -4.15
N GLU A 27 -14.17 3.59 -3.21
CA GLU A 27 -15.35 4.36 -2.79
C GLU A 27 -14.97 5.74 -2.23
N ARG A 28 -13.83 5.83 -1.55
CA ARG A 28 -13.23 7.11 -1.08
C ARG A 28 -12.57 7.93 -2.20
N GLY A 29 -12.60 7.48 -3.46
CA GLY A 29 -12.03 8.20 -4.60
C GLY A 29 -10.50 8.16 -4.69
N MET A 30 -9.83 7.36 -3.86
CA MET A 30 -8.36 7.28 -3.81
C MET A 30 -7.77 6.50 -5.00
N LEU A 31 -8.57 5.62 -5.61
CA LEU A 31 -8.13 4.70 -6.64
C LEU A 31 -8.60 5.09 -8.05
N ALA A 32 -7.83 4.66 -9.06
CA ALA A 32 -8.31 4.64 -10.43
C ALA A 32 -9.10 3.35 -10.68
N ALA A 33 -9.99 3.33 -11.68
CA ALA A 33 -10.75 2.12 -12.03
C ALA A 33 -9.87 0.89 -12.33
N SER A 34 -8.65 1.12 -12.83
CA SER A 34 -7.67 0.08 -13.12
C SER A 34 -6.92 -0.46 -11.89
N ALA A 35 -7.10 0.15 -10.70
CA ALA A 35 -6.40 -0.24 -9.48
C ALA A 35 -6.72 -1.67 -9.03
N MET A 36 -8.00 -2.04 -9.05
CA MET A 36 -8.46 -3.40 -8.72
C MET A 36 -7.92 -4.44 -9.71
N ILE A 37 -7.87 -4.08 -10.99
CA ILE A 37 -7.27 -4.93 -12.03
C ILE A 37 -5.77 -5.13 -11.74
N ALA A 38 -5.06 -4.05 -11.36
CA ALA A 38 -3.66 -4.14 -10.99
C ALA A 38 -3.42 -5.00 -9.74
N HIS A 39 -4.31 -4.92 -8.75
CA HIS A 39 -4.25 -5.77 -7.57
C HIS A 39 -4.48 -7.25 -7.91
N GLY A 40 -5.48 -7.56 -8.73
CA GLY A 40 -5.75 -8.94 -9.16
C GLY A 40 -4.57 -9.56 -9.94
N ARG A 41 -3.82 -8.77 -10.72
CA ARG A 41 -2.55 -9.23 -11.32
C ARG A 41 -1.51 -9.58 -10.26
N GLY A 42 -1.40 -8.75 -9.22
CA GLY A 42 -0.50 -8.99 -8.08
C GLY A 42 -0.86 -10.29 -7.34
N GLU A 43 -2.15 -10.49 -7.02
CA GLU A 43 -2.61 -11.72 -6.38
C GLU A 43 -2.31 -12.95 -7.23
N ALA A 44 -2.50 -12.90 -8.55
CA ALA A 44 -2.17 -14.03 -9.44
C ALA A 44 -0.69 -14.45 -9.32
N PHE A 45 0.24 -13.50 -9.22
CA PHE A 45 1.65 -13.82 -8.95
C PHE A 45 1.88 -14.29 -7.51
N ASP A 46 1.16 -13.74 -6.54
CA ASP A 46 1.28 -14.13 -5.14
C ASP A 46 0.88 -15.60 -4.92
N TYR A 47 -0.17 -16.07 -5.59
CA TYR A 47 -0.53 -17.49 -5.65
C TYR A 47 0.61 -18.37 -6.19
N LEU A 48 1.31 -17.91 -7.24
CA LEU A 48 2.45 -18.65 -7.81
C LEU A 48 3.68 -18.66 -6.88
N LEU A 49 3.85 -17.61 -6.07
CA LEU A 49 4.95 -17.47 -5.11
C LEU A 49 4.64 -18.13 -3.75
N GLY A 50 3.42 -18.63 -3.57
CA GLY A 50 2.97 -19.28 -2.34
C GLY A 50 2.62 -18.32 -1.22
N GLU A 51 2.21 -17.09 -1.56
CA GLU A 51 1.64 -16.09 -0.64
C GLU A 51 2.52 -15.82 0.59
N ARG A 52 3.82 -15.70 0.33
CA ARG A 52 4.85 -15.49 1.35
C ARG A 52 6.02 -14.70 0.80
N SER A 53 6.73 -14.01 1.69
CA SER A 53 8.03 -13.43 1.34
C SER A 53 9.05 -14.53 1.04
N THR A 54 9.53 -14.58 -0.20
CA THR A 54 10.58 -15.51 -0.62
C THR A 54 11.94 -15.08 -0.07
N SER A 55 12.92 -15.99 -0.05
CA SER A 55 14.29 -15.68 0.38
C SER A 55 14.93 -14.58 -0.47
N SER A 56 14.69 -14.59 -1.78
CA SER A 56 15.19 -13.54 -2.69
C SER A 56 14.53 -12.18 -2.41
N ALA A 57 13.22 -12.15 -2.14
CA ALA A 57 12.51 -10.92 -1.77
C ALA A 57 13.03 -10.33 -0.45
N LEU A 58 13.27 -11.17 0.55
CA LEU A 58 13.84 -10.73 1.84
C LEU A 58 15.27 -10.19 1.69
N ALA A 59 16.10 -10.83 0.87
CA ALA A 59 17.45 -10.35 0.58
C ALA A 59 17.42 -8.99 -0.15
N ALA A 60 16.55 -8.85 -1.16
CA ALA A 60 16.38 -7.60 -1.90
C ALA A 60 15.85 -6.47 -0.99
N ALA A 61 14.91 -6.75 -0.10
CA ALA A 61 14.38 -5.76 0.85
C ALA A 61 15.47 -5.24 1.80
N ARG A 62 16.35 -6.12 2.32
CA ARG A 62 17.49 -5.70 3.16
C ARG A 62 18.47 -4.82 2.39
N GLN A 63 18.75 -5.15 1.13
CA GLN A 63 19.62 -4.33 0.29
C GLN A 63 18.98 -2.97 -0.02
N ALA A 64 17.68 -2.93 -0.33
CA ALA A 64 16.96 -1.69 -0.57
C ALA A 64 16.98 -0.78 0.66
N LEU A 65 16.82 -1.33 1.87
CA LEU A 65 16.94 -0.58 3.11
C LEU A 65 18.35 0.02 3.28
N ALA A 66 19.40 -0.77 3.04
CA ALA A 66 20.78 -0.28 3.12
C ALA A 66 21.05 0.87 2.12
N VAL A 67 20.50 0.77 0.91
CA VAL A 67 20.59 1.84 -0.10
C VAL A 67 19.83 3.08 0.35
N LEU A 68 18.63 2.94 0.91
CA LEU A 68 17.84 4.07 1.43
C LEU A 68 18.56 4.76 2.60
N GLN A 69 19.17 4.00 3.51
CA GLN A 69 19.91 4.53 4.65
C GLN A 69 21.19 5.28 4.24
N ALA A 70 21.83 4.86 3.15
CA ALA A 70 23.04 5.50 2.62
C ALA A 70 22.75 6.70 1.71
N ALA A 71 21.49 6.93 1.31
CA ALA A 71 21.12 7.99 0.40
C ALA A 71 21.13 9.37 1.09
N GLU A 72 21.55 10.40 0.37
CA GLU A 72 21.53 11.78 0.89
C GLU A 72 20.11 12.36 0.97
N ARG A 73 19.26 12.02 0.00
CA ARG A 73 17.88 12.53 -0.13
C ARG A 73 16.92 11.44 -0.60
N PRO A 74 16.72 10.38 0.20
CA PRO A 74 15.75 9.35 -0.13
C PRO A 74 14.33 9.94 -0.10
N VAL A 75 13.44 9.42 -0.96
CA VAL A 75 12.01 9.77 -0.99
C VAL A 75 11.23 8.48 -1.19
N LEU A 76 10.16 8.30 -0.42
CA LEU A 76 9.24 7.17 -0.56
C LEU A 76 8.01 7.58 -1.36
N SER A 77 7.81 6.94 -2.50
CA SER A 77 6.65 7.23 -3.37
C SER A 77 5.41 6.46 -2.92
N VAL A 78 4.27 7.15 -2.86
CA VAL A 78 2.97 6.58 -2.49
C VAL A 78 1.97 6.83 -3.61
N ASN A 79 1.32 5.77 -4.08
CA ASN A 79 0.15 5.86 -4.95
C ASN A 79 -1.11 5.43 -4.19
N GLY A 80 -2.28 5.47 -4.86
CA GLY A 80 -3.55 5.09 -4.24
C GLY A 80 -3.57 3.66 -3.66
N ASN A 81 -3.00 2.67 -4.35
CA ASN A 81 -2.95 1.29 -3.86
C ASN A 81 -2.06 1.16 -2.62
N VAL A 82 -0.91 1.85 -2.59
CA VAL A 82 -0.01 1.88 -1.43
C VAL A 82 -0.69 2.54 -0.25
N ALA A 83 -1.35 3.69 -0.46
CA ALA A 83 -2.11 4.36 0.60
C ALA A 83 -3.22 3.46 1.15
N ALA A 84 -3.96 2.74 0.30
CA ALA A 84 -5.04 1.86 0.75
C ALA A 84 -4.55 0.65 1.57
N LEU A 85 -3.37 0.10 1.24
CA LEU A 85 -2.93 -1.20 1.76
C LEU A 85 -1.84 -1.13 2.83
N ALA A 86 -0.97 -0.11 2.77
CA ALA A 86 0.27 -0.05 3.55
C ALA A 86 0.63 1.38 4.02
N CYS A 87 -0.37 2.25 4.22
CA CYS A 87 -0.11 3.64 4.62
C CYS A 87 0.66 3.72 5.95
N ASP A 88 0.25 2.96 6.96
CA ASP A 88 0.86 3.03 8.29
C ASP A 88 2.31 2.57 8.25
N GLU A 89 2.58 1.45 7.57
CA GLU A 89 3.91 0.90 7.39
C GLU A 89 4.82 1.86 6.61
N MET A 90 4.27 2.56 5.61
CA MET A 90 5.00 3.58 4.85
C MET A 90 5.31 4.80 5.72
N LEU A 91 4.36 5.28 6.54
CA LEU A 91 4.58 6.36 7.49
C LEU A 91 5.65 5.99 8.52
N GLN A 92 5.57 4.78 9.08
CA GLN A 92 6.57 4.26 10.01
C GLN A 92 7.96 4.16 9.36
N LEU A 93 8.05 3.61 8.15
CA LEU A 93 9.31 3.48 7.42
C LEU A 93 9.93 4.86 7.12
N ALA A 94 9.12 5.82 6.67
CA ALA A 94 9.55 7.18 6.42
C ALA A 94 10.06 7.88 7.68
N ASN A 95 9.38 7.66 8.81
CA ASN A 95 9.81 8.17 10.10
C ASN A 95 11.14 7.53 10.53
N VAL A 96 11.32 6.22 10.38
CA VAL A 96 12.61 5.57 10.71
C VAL A 96 13.75 6.06 9.82
N LEU A 97 13.47 6.28 8.53
CA LEU A 97 14.46 6.77 7.57
C LEU A 97 14.65 8.30 7.59
N GLN A 98 13.81 9.03 8.33
CA GLN A 98 13.75 10.49 8.34
C GLN A 98 13.66 11.07 6.92
N CYS A 99 12.80 10.49 6.08
CA CYS A 99 12.65 10.87 4.69
C CYS A 99 11.21 11.26 4.34
N PRO A 100 10.98 12.14 3.35
CA PRO A 100 9.63 12.50 2.93
C PRO A 100 8.91 11.34 2.24
N LEU A 101 7.59 11.30 2.40
CA LEU A 101 6.69 10.58 1.49
C LEU A 101 6.16 11.54 0.43
N GLU A 102 6.12 11.09 -0.82
CA GLU A 102 5.57 11.83 -1.94
C GLU A 102 4.41 11.08 -2.58
N VAL A 103 3.24 11.73 -2.66
CA VAL A 103 2.10 11.19 -3.42
C VAL A 103 2.38 11.35 -4.91
N ASN A 104 2.53 10.22 -5.61
CA ASN A 104 2.79 10.16 -7.03
C ASN A 104 1.81 9.19 -7.71
N ILE A 105 0.93 9.75 -8.56
CA ILE A 105 -0.15 9.01 -9.21
C ILE A 105 -0.17 9.26 -10.72
N PHE A 106 -0.44 8.21 -11.49
CA PHE A 106 -0.50 8.26 -12.95
C PHE A 106 -1.72 9.05 -13.44
N TYR A 107 -2.92 8.68 -12.98
CA TYR A 107 -4.15 9.41 -13.26
C TYR A 107 -4.33 10.51 -12.22
N ARG A 108 -3.69 11.65 -12.43
CA ARG A 108 -3.78 12.77 -11.49
C ARG A 108 -5.05 13.58 -11.70
N THR A 109 -5.85 13.70 -10.65
CA THR A 109 -6.90 14.72 -10.54
C THR A 109 -6.78 15.40 -9.17
N PRO A 110 -7.20 16.67 -9.02
CA PRO A 110 -7.18 17.36 -7.74
C PRO A 110 -7.91 16.58 -6.64
N GLU A 111 -9.07 15.99 -6.98
CA GLU A 111 -9.93 15.26 -6.05
C GLU A 111 -9.25 13.99 -5.55
N ARG A 112 -8.58 13.24 -6.44
CA ARG A 112 -7.84 12.03 -6.06
C ARG A 112 -6.61 12.36 -5.21
N MET A 113 -5.90 13.44 -5.55
CA MET A 113 -4.77 13.90 -4.73
C MET A 113 -5.24 14.27 -3.32
N GLU A 114 -6.33 15.03 -3.21
CA GLU A 114 -6.90 15.43 -1.92
C GLU A 114 -7.37 14.22 -1.12
N ALA A 115 -8.07 13.27 -1.74
CA ALA A 115 -8.52 12.05 -1.07
C ALA A 115 -7.35 11.24 -0.48
N ILE A 116 -6.25 11.08 -1.23
CA ILE A 116 -5.06 10.36 -0.75
C ILE A 116 -4.37 11.14 0.36
N LEU A 117 -4.17 12.45 0.20
CA LEU A 117 -3.48 13.29 1.18
C LEU A 117 -4.26 13.39 2.50
N SER A 118 -5.58 13.59 2.42
CA SER A 118 -6.48 13.59 3.58
C SER A 118 -6.43 12.24 4.31
N TYR A 119 -6.53 11.12 3.58
CA TYR A 119 -6.39 9.80 4.19
C TYR A 119 -5.04 9.61 4.88
N MET A 120 -3.93 9.94 4.21
CA MET A 120 -2.60 9.82 4.82
C MET A 120 -2.43 10.70 6.06
N LYS A 121 -3.01 11.90 6.04
CA LYS A 121 -3.02 12.82 7.19
C LYS A 121 -3.79 12.23 8.37
N GLU A 122 -4.99 11.70 8.13
CA GLU A 122 -5.78 11.02 9.16
C GLU A 122 -5.01 9.86 9.80
N ARG A 123 -4.29 9.06 9.00
CA ARG A 123 -3.47 7.95 9.51
C ARG A 123 -2.25 8.41 10.31
N ASN A 124 -1.66 9.55 9.94
CA ASN A 124 -0.50 10.09 10.64
C ASN A 124 -0.85 10.77 11.97
N ASP A 125 -2.08 11.27 12.10
CA ASP A 125 -2.55 11.97 13.29
C ASP A 125 -3.22 11.01 14.32
N ALA A 126 -3.40 9.73 13.97
CA ALA A 126 -4.01 8.67 14.79
C ALA A 126 -3.01 7.92 15.67
#